data_AF-A0A9P0TPF4-F1
#
_entry.id   AF-A0A9P0TPF4-F1
#
_cell.length_a   1.000
_cell.length_b   1.000
_cell.length_c   1.000
_cell.angle_alpha   90.00
_cell.angle_beta   90.00
_cell.angle_gamma   90.00
#
_symmetry.space_group_name_H-M   'P 1'
#
loop_
_entity.id
_entity.type
_entity.pdbx_description
1 polymer ?
#
loop_
_entity_poly.entity_id
_entity_poly.type
_entity_poly.pdbx_seq_one_letter_code
_entity_poly.pdbx_strand_id
1 'polypeptide(L)'
;MAGTRPLVAVWFCWWWLRHAAATELDLLAALSLQNTSRPGITVVPGMQPQRAAYTLQGDTRSLQVEGAPFERAAELLRRSPEFTLLAALRQDPANSGTILSFSHGFNRDTT
;
A
#
# COMPACT_ATOMS: atom_id res chain seq x y z
N MET A 1 -27.63 8.46 44.34
CA MET A 1 -26.28 8.56 43.74
C MET A 1 -26.39 8.14 42.28
N ALA A 2 -26.60 9.07 41.35
CA ALA A 2 -26.73 8.79 39.92
C ALA A 2 -25.38 9.07 39.23
N GLY A 3 -24.81 8.05 38.61
CA GLY A 3 -23.47 8.06 38.02
C GLY A 3 -23.42 8.71 36.64
N THR A 4 -22.81 9.88 36.56
CA THR A 4 -22.61 10.66 35.34
C THR A 4 -21.25 10.33 34.71
N ARG A 5 -21.09 9.24 33.94
CA ARG A 5 -19.83 8.97 33.18
C ARG A 5 -19.91 8.26 31.80
N PRO A 6 -20.95 8.38 30.94
CA PRO A 6 -20.91 7.74 29.61
C PRO A 6 -20.17 8.55 28.52
N LEU A 7 -20.18 9.89 28.58
CA LEU A 7 -19.72 10.73 27.46
C LEU A 7 -18.21 10.70 27.21
N VAL A 8 -17.41 10.64 28.27
CA VAL A 8 -15.94 10.62 28.17
C VAL A 8 -15.45 9.30 27.57
N ALA A 9 -16.06 8.17 27.96
CA ALA A 9 -15.70 6.85 27.45
C ALA A 9 -15.98 6.70 25.94
N VAL A 10 -17.11 7.23 25.46
CA VAL A 10 -17.46 7.23 24.03
C VAL A 10 -16.46 8.05 23.21
N TRP A 11 -15.98 9.17 23.77
CA TRP A 11 -14.98 10.02 23.11
C TRP A 11 -13.61 9.31 23.00
N PHE A 12 -13.16 8.64 24.05
CA PHE A 12 -11.93 7.84 24.00
C PHE A 12 -12.03 6.65 23.04
N CYS A 13 -13.17 5.95 22.99
CA CYS A 13 -13.39 4.88 22.00
C CYS A 13 -13.36 5.41 20.57
N TRP A 14 -13.99 6.55 20.29
CA TRP A 14 -13.95 7.15 18.95
C TRP A 14 -12.57 7.68 18.56
N TRP A 15 -11.81 8.21 19.53
CA TRP A 15 -10.41 8.57 19.32
C TRP A 15 -9.57 7.32 19.03
N TRP A 16 -9.73 6.24 19.79
CA TRP A 16 -9.00 4.99 19.57
C TRP A 16 -9.43 4.29 18.27
N LEU A 17 -10.70 4.32 17.87
CA LEU A 17 -11.17 3.81 16.57
C LEU A 17 -10.66 4.66 15.39
N ARG A 18 -10.57 5.99 15.55
CA ARG A 18 -9.89 6.86 14.57
C ARG A 18 -8.38 6.62 14.50
N HIS A 19 -7.75 6.22 15.61
CA HIS A 19 -6.30 5.97 15.71
C HIS A 19 -5.91 4.51 15.48
N ALA A 20 -6.88 3.59 15.52
CA ALA A 20 -6.87 2.26 14.92
C ALA A 20 -7.02 2.40 13.39
N ALA A 21 -6.28 3.35 12.82
CA ALA A 21 -5.36 3.09 11.74
C ALA A 21 -5.51 1.68 11.16
N ALA A 22 -6.28 1.54 10.06
CA ALA A 22 -6.32 0.33 9.25
C ALA A 22 -4.91 -0.24 9.12
N THR A 23 -4.69 -1.45 9.66
CA THR A 23 -3.37 -2.09 9.73
C THR A 23 -2.84 -2.54 8.37
N GLU A 24 -3.61 -2.27 7.32
CA GLU A 24 -3.37 -2.66 5.95
C GLU A 24 -3.26 -1.42 5.06
N LEU A 25 -2.42 -1.53 4.03
CA LEU A 25 -2.29 -0.56 2.97
C LEU A 25 -2.35 -1.28 1.62
N ASP A 26 -3.39 -1.01 0.83
CA ASP A 26 -3.46 -1.46 -0.56
C ASP A 26 -2.54 -0.60 -1.43
N LEU A 27 -1.39 -1.17 -1.81
CA LEU A 27 -0.37 -0.48 -2.61
C LEU A 27 -0.84 -0.18 -4.05
N LEU A 28 -1.64 -1.05 -4.67
CA LEU A 28 -2.12 -0.81 -6.03
C LEU A 28 -3.15 0.31 -6.07
N ALA A 29 -4.05 0.35 -5.07
CA ALA A 29 -4.97 1.46 -4.89
C ALA A 29 -4.23 2.77 -4.59
N ALA A 30 -3.20 2.72 -3.71
CA ALA A 30 -2.37 3.89 -3.38
C ALA A 30 -1.65 4.47 -4.60
N LEU A 31 -1.21 3.63 -5.53
CA LEU A 31 -0.57 4.06 -6.77
C LEU A 31 -1.53 4.70 -7.78
N SER A 32 -2.85 4.58 -7.56
CA SER A 32 -3.91 5.16 -8.39
C SER A 32 -3.80 4.85 -9.89
N LEU A 33 -3.29 3.66 -10.22
CA LEU A 33 -2.90 3.29 -11.59
C LEU A 33 -4.06 3.34 -12.59
N GLN A 34 -5.30 3.12 -12.14
CA GLN A 34 -6.51 3.15 -12.97
C GLN A 34 -6.74 4.50 -13.69
N ASN A 35 -6.22 5.59 -13.15
CA ASN A 35 -6.41 6.94 -13.68
C ASN A 35 -5.16 7.49 -14.38
N THR A 36 -4.16 6.64 -14.66
CA THR A 36 -2.86 7.11 -15.17
C THR A 36 -2.56 6.56 -16.55
N SER A 37 -2.12 7.43 -17.46
CA SER A 37 -1.54 7.09 -18.76
C SER A 37 -0.03 6.86 -18.66
N ARG A 38 0.40 6.12 -17.63
CA ARG A 38 1.83 5.85 -17.41
C ARG A 38 2.38 4.90 -18.49
N PRO A 39 3.47 5.27 -19.19
CA PRO A 39 4.11 4.39 -20.15
C PRO A 39 4.54 3.08 -19.49
N GLY A 40 4.37 1.96 -20.20
CA GLY A 40 4.78 0.64 -19.71
C GLY A 40 3.81 -0.01 -18.72
N ILE A 41 2.66 0.58 -18.42
CA ILE A 41 1.62 -0.02 -17.56
C ILE A 41 0.39 -0.32 -18.40
N THR A 42 -0.14 -1.53 -18.28
CA THR A 42 -1.42 -1.90 -18.91
C THR A 42 -2.30 -2.66 -17.94
N VAL A 43 -3.57 -2.26 -17.85
CA VAL A 43 -4.58 -2.95 -17.02
C VAL A 43 -4.97 -4.25 -17.69
N VAL A 44 -4.95 -5.34 -16.93
CA VAL A 44 -5.36 -6.68 -17.37
C VAL A 44 -6.31 -7.29 -16.32
N PRO A 45 -7.15 -8.27 -16.70
CA PRO A 45 -7.95 -9.01 -15.73
C PRO A 45 -7.05 -9.67 -14.67
N GLY A 46 -7.40 -9.48 -13.39
CA GLY A 46 -6.70 -10.14 -12.29
C GLY A 46 -7.19 -11.56 -12.05
N MET A 47 -6.64 -12.21 -11.01
CA MET A 47 -7.05 -13.56 -10.61
C MET A 47 -8.51 -13.66 -10.18
N GLN A 48 -9.09 -12.54 -9.74
CA GLN A 48 -10.50 -12.42 -9.36
C GLN A 48 -11.16 -11.38 -10.27
N PRO A 49 -12.40 -11.60 -10.75
CA PRO A 49 -13.07 -10.67 -11.66
C PRO A 49 -13.19 -9.24 -11.13
N GLN A 50 -13.31 -9.06 -9.80
CA GLN A 50 -13.44 -7.73 -9.18
C GLN A 50 -12.11 -7.01 -8.97
N ARG A 51 -10.95 -7.67 -9.16
CA ARG A 51 -9.63 -7.08 -8.92
C ARG A 51 -8.86 -6.94 -10.23
N ALA A 52 -8.49 -5.71 -10.56
CA ALA A 52 -7.58 -5.43 -11.66
C ALA A 52 -6.17 -5.95 -11.35
N ALA A 53 -5.48 -6.41 -12.39
CA ALA A 53 -4.04 -6.61 -12.36
C ALA A 53 -3.38 -5.66 -13.36
N TYR A 54 -2.07 -5.46 -13.20
CA TYR A 54 -1.29 -4.53 -14.02
C TYR A 54 -0.10 -5.26 -14.59
N THR A 55 0.06 -5.19 -15.91
CA THR A 55 1.28 -5.65 -16.58
C THR A 55 2.26 -4.49 -16.63
N LEU A 56 3.49 -4.73 -16.19
CA LEU A 56 4.59 -3.78 -16.26
C LEU A 56 5.54 -4.21 -17.37
N GLN A 57 5.71 -3.38 -18.39
CA GLN A 57 6.49 -3.66 -19.60
C GLN A 57 7.44 -2.49 -19.93
N GLY A 58 8.49 -2.79 -20.69
CA GLY A 58 9.53 -1.82 -21.04
C GLY A 58 10.47 -1.50 -19.87
N ASP A 59 11.15 -0.36 -19.95
CA ASP A 59 12.19 0.06 -19.00
C ASP A 59 11.61 0.81 -17.79
N THR A 60 10.38 1.31 -17.91
CA THR A 60 9.69 2.07 -16.85
C THR A 60 8.90 1.14 -15.95
N ARG A 61 9.59 0.44 -15.04
CA ARG A 61 8.96 -0.49 -14.05
C ARG A 61 8.92 0.05 -12.63
N SER A 62 9.45 1.25 -12.39
CA SER A 62 9.49 1.86 -11.06
C SER A 62 8.15 2.52 -10.72
N LEU A 63 7.42 1.92 -9.77
CA LEU A 63 6.20 2.48 -9.21
C LEU A 63 6.47 3.01 -7.81
N GLN A 64 6.28 4.31 -7.62
CA GLN A 64 6.53 4.97 -6.36
C GLN A 64 5.21 5.40 -5.71
N VAL A 65 5.04 4.98 -4.46
CA VAL A 65 3.98 5.50 -3.59
C VAL A 65 4.48 6.81 -3.01
N GLU A 66 3.70 7.88 -3.18
CA GLU A 66 4.05 9.24 -2.79
C GLU A 66 2.92 9.88 -1.96
N GLY A 67 3.22 10.98 -1.28
CA GLY A 67 2.23 11.77 -0.54
C GLY A 67 1.63 11.02 0.65
N ALA A 68 0.32 11.20 0.88
CA ALA A 68 -0.35 10.67 2.08
C ALA A 68 -0.25 9.12 2.23
N PRO A 69 -0.36 8.30 1.17
CA PRO A 69 -0.12 6.87 1.28
C PRO A 69 1.30 6.48 1.69
N PHE A 70 2.32 7.25 1.29
CA PHE A 70 3.70 7.02 1.73
C PHE A 70 3.86 7.27 3.22
N GLU A 71 3.36 8.41 3.72
CA GLU A 71 3.38 8.73 5.15
C GLU A 71 2.63 7.67 5.96
N ARG A 72 1.55 7.13 5.39
CA ARG A 72 0.78 6.05 5.98
C ARG A 72 1.60 4.75 6.08
N ALA A 73 2.31 4.37 5.02
CA ALA A 73 3.20 3.22 5.03
C ALA A 73 4.32 3.38 6.07
N ALA A 74 4.96 4.55 6.11
CA ALA A 74 6.02 4.86 7.07
C ALA A 74 5.53 4.77 8.52
N GLU A 75 4.32 5.26 8.81
CA GLU A 75 3.74 5.16 10.15
C GLU A 75 3.40 3.72 10.54
N LEU A 76 2.91 2.89 9.62
CA LEU A 76 2.65 1.46 9.88
C LEU A 76 3.95 0.72 10.20
N LEU A 77 5.00 0.93 9.40
CA LEU A 77 6.31 0.32 9.60
C LEU A 77 7.03 0.82 10.86
N ARG A 78 6.76 2.05 11.31
CA ARG A 78 7.31 2.58 12.56
C ARG A 78 6.72 1.91 13.79
N ARG A 79 5.46 1.48 13.72
CA ARG A 79 4.72 0.89 14.85
C ARG A 79 5.03 -0.58 15.09
N SER A 80 5.45 -1.29 14.04
CA SER A 80 5.72 -2.72 14.10
C SER A 80 7.02 -3.05 13.37
N PRO A 81 7.94 -3.81 13.99
CA PRO A 81 9.14 -4.28 13.31
C PRO A 81 8.83 -5.37 12.26
N GLU A 82 7.61 -5.90 12.26
CA GLU A 82 7.17 -6.97 11.37
C GLU A 82 5.95 -6.53 10.56
N PHE A 83 5.92 -6.96 9.31
CA PHE A 83 4.77 -6.75 8.42
C PHE A 83 4.56 -7.99 7.54
N THR A 84 3.36 -8.11 7.00
CA THR A 84 3.00 -9.14 6.02
C THR A 84 2.69 -8.47 4.69
N LEU A 85 3.26 -9.00 3.60
CA LEU A 85 2.93 -8.62 2.24
C LEU A 85 2.07 -9.71 1.61
N LEU A 86 0.88 -9.34 1.14
CA LEU A 86 0.04 -10.19 0.30
C LEU A 86 0.13 -9.70 -1.14
N ALA A 87 0.62 -10.55 -2.04
CA ALA A 87 0.75 -10.23 -3.47
C ALA A 87 0.40 -11.44 -4.34
N ALA A 88 -0.21 -11.16 -5.50
CA ALA A 88 -0.44 -12.12 -6.57
C ALA A 88 0.34 -11.65 -7.80
N LEU A 89 1.22 -12.51 -8.33
CA LEU A 89 2.22 -12.13 -9.33
C LEU A 89 2.27 -13.18 -10.44
N ARG A 90 2.44 -12.72 -11.67
CA ARG A 90 2.82 -13.56 -12.82
C ARG A 90 4.08 -12.96 -13.42
N GLN A 91 5.16 -13.73 -13.41
CA GLN A 91 6.46 -13.30 -13.91
C GLN A 91 6.89 -14.18 -15.07
N ASP A 92 7.59 -13.59 -16.03
CA ASP A 92 8.21 -14.35 -17.11
C ASP A 92 9.30 -15.30 -16.59
N PRO A 93 9.48 -16.48 -17.22
CA PRO A 93 10.52 -17.41 -16.84
C PRO A 93 11.92 -16.78 -16.91
N ALA A 94 12.81 -17.24 -16.03
CA ALA A 94 14.22 -16.81 -16.00
C ALA A 94 14.42 -15.29 -15.85
N ASN A 95 13.52 -14.61 -15.14
CA ASN A 95 13.63 -13.20 -14.81
C ASN A 95 13.76 -13.00 -13.29
N SER A 96 14.30 -11.86 -12.88
CA SER A 96 14.31 -11.39 -11.49
C SER A 96 13.57 -10.06 -11.45
N GLY A 97 12.69 -9.89 -10.46
CA GLY A 97 11.89 -8.68 -10.32
C GLY A 97 11.67 -8.30 -8.86
N THR A 98 11.72 -7.00 -8.60
CA THR A 98 11.41 -6.44 -7.28
C THR A 98 9.91 -6.30 -7.09
N ILE A 99 9.37 -6.90 -6.04
CA ILE A 99 7.93 -6.80 -5.68
C ILE A 99 7.68 -5.56 -4.81
N LEU A 100 8.57 -5.30 -3.86
CA LEU A 100 8.53 -4.17 -2.92
C LEU A 100 9.97 -3.80 -2.58
N SER A 101 10.26 -2.49 -2.54
CA SER A 101 11.55 -1.97 -2.09
C SER A 101 11.33 -0.72 -1.24
N PHE A 102 12.19 -0.57 -0.23
CA PHE A 102 12.30 0.62 0.60
C PHE A 102 13.65 1.26 0.32
N SER A 103 13.64 2.47 -0.22
CA SER A 103 14.85 3.24 -0.51
C SER A 103 14.92 4.48 0.37
N HIS A 104 16.10 4.78 0.90
CA HIS A 104 16.37 6.04 1.57
C HIS A 104 17.03 7.02 0.58
N GLY A 105 16.36 8.15 0.30
CA GLY A 105 16.88 9.15 -0.64
C GLY A 105 16.95 8.66 -2.09
N PHE A 106 17.98 9.10 -2.83
CA PHE A 106 18.16 8.79 -4.26
C PHE A 106 18.88 7.46 -4.54
N ASN A 107 19.21 6.66 -3.52
CA ASN A 107 19.80 5.34 -3.74
C ASN A 107 18.70 4.36 -4.16
N ARG A 108 18.61 4.13 -5.48
CA ARG A 108 17.71 3.15 -6.08
C ARG A 108 18.55 1.93 -6.42
N ASP A 109 18.21 0.77 -5.86
CA ASP A 109 18.72 -0.50 -6.37
C ASP A 109 18.11 -0.72 -7.76
N THR A 110 18.88 -0.37 -8.80
CA THR A 110 18.63 -0.71 -10.19
C THR A 110 19.19 -2.11 -10.42
N THR A 111 18.42 -3.13 -10.08
CA THR A 111 18.74 -4.52 -10.48
C THR A 111 17.57 -5.13 -11.21
#